data_AF-A0A849C8N1-F1
#
_entry.id   AF-A0A849C8N1-F1
#
_cell.length_a   1.000
_cell.length_b   1.000
_cell.length_c   1.000
_cell.angle_alpha   90.00
_cell.angle_beta   90.00
_cell.angle_gamma   90.00
#
_symmetry.space_group_name_H-M   'P 1'
#
loop_
_entity.id
_entity.type
_entity.pdbx_description
1 polymer ?
#
loop_
_entity_poly.entity_id
_entity_poly.type
_entity_poly.pdbx_seq_one_letter_code
_entity_poly.pdbx_strand_id
1 'polypeptide(L)' 'MPGKDMDRVRARSALQTVKEQPVIAAIAALPVVAVFGVVWWLLGFFPALLLLLVVGGVVVWKGKLIG' A
#
# COMPACT_ATOMS: atom_id res chain seq x y z
N MET A 1 -26.07 -4.10 -0.02
CA MET A 1 -24.95 -3.75 0.87
C MET A 1 -24.32 -2.44 0.37
N PRO A 2 -24.82 -1.27 0.81
CA PRO A 2 -24.51 0.04 0.22
C PRO A 2 -23.05 0.52 0.35
N GLY A 3 -22.18 -0.15 1.10
CA GLY A 3 -20.78 0.26 1.27
C GLY A 3 -19.79 -0.28 0.22
N LYS A 4 -20.07 -1.44 -0.40
CA LYS A 4 -19.11 -2.12 -1.29
C LYS A 4 -18.87 -1.42 -2.63
N ASP A 5 -19.85 -0.66 -3.11
CA ASP A 5 -19.74 0.04 -4.40
C ASP A 5 -18.85 1.28 -4.28
N MET A 6 -18.88 1.97 -3.14
CA MET A 6 -18.02 3.12 -2.84
C MET A 6 -16.53 2.72 -2.84
N ASP A 7 -16.20 1.58 -2.21
CA ASP A 7 -14.83 1.04 -2.19
C ASP A 7 -14.34 0.68 -3.58
N ARG A 8 -15.22 0.10 -4.41
CA ARG A 8 -14.90 -0.26 -5.79
C ARG A 8 -14.64 0.97 -6.65
N VAL A 9 -15.41 2.04 -6.47
CA VAL A 9 -15.21 3.31 -7.18
C VAL A 9 -13.88 3.95 -6.76
N ARG A 10 -13.59 4.03 -5.45
CA ARG A 10 -12.29 4.53 -4.96
C ARG A 10 -11.11 3.71 -5.47
N ALA A 11 -11.23 2.38 -5.44
CA ALA A 11 -10.19 1.50 -5.97
C ALA A 11 -9.98 1.69 -7.47
N ARG A 12 -11.05 1.87 -8.25
CA ARG A 12 -10.94 2.19 -9.68
C ARG A 12 -10.28 3.55 -9.92
N SER A 13 -10.67 4.59 -9.19
CA SER A 13 -10.02 5.91 -9.31
C SER A 13 -8.55 5.85 -8.96
N ALA A 14 -8.17 5.19 -7.86
CA ALA A 14 -6.77 5.01 -7.50
C ALA A 14 -5.98 4.27 -8.60
N LEU A 15 -6.56 3.22 -9.19
CA LEU A 15 -5.96 2.51 -10.32
C LEU A 15 -5.84 3.37 -11.59
N GLN A 16 -6.82 4.24 -11.85
CA GLN A 16 -6.75 5.20 -12.97
C GLN A 16 -5.61 6.18 -12.75
N THR A 17 -5.47 6.76 -11.55
CA THR A 17 -4.37 7.67 -11.22
C THR A 17 -2.99 7.03 -11.40
N VAL A 18 -2.82 5.77 -10.95
CA VAL A 18 -1.56 5.04 -11.15
C VAL A 18 -1.26 4.81 -12.63
N LYS A 19 -2.29 4.54 -13.45
CA LYS A 19 -2.14 4.32 -14.89
C LYS A 19 -1.85 5.62 -15.65
N GLU A 20 -2.49 6.72 -15.28
CA GLU A 20 -2.29 8.03 -15.90
C GLU A 20 -0.92 8.63 -15.56
N GLN A 21 -0.47 8.48 -14.30
CA GLN A 21 0.78 9.08 -13.82
C GLN A 21 1.64 8.07 -13.04
N PRO A 22 2.24 7.08 -13.73
CA PRO A 22 2.99 6.01 -13.09
C PRO A 22 4.24 6.50 -12.35
N VAL A 23 4.86 7.58 -12.82
CA VAL A 23 6.04 8.19 -12.17
C VAL A 23 5.68 8.73 -10.80
N ILE A 24 4.56 9.44 -10.68
CA ILE A 24 4.12 10.01 -9.40
C ILE A 24 3.72 8.90 -8.44
N ALA A 25 3.06 7.86 -8.94
CA ALA A 25 2.76 6.67 -8.14
C ALA A 25 4.04 6.00 -7.59
N ALA A 26 5.09 5.90 -8.40
CA ALA A 26 6.37 5.37 -7.95
C ALA A 26 7.01 6.25 -6.88
N ILE A 27 6.98 7.58 -7.05
CA ILE A 27 7.48 8.54 -6.06
C ILE A 27 6.72 8.41 -4.75
N ALA A 28 5.39 8.29 -4.80
CA ALA A 28 4.56 8.09 -3.62
C ALA A 28 4.88 6.78 -2.88
N ALA A 29 5.36 5.75 -3.60
CA ALA A 29 5.79 4.48 -3.01
C ALA A 29 7.20 4.52 -2.41
N LEU A 30 8.04 5.52 -2.74
CA LEU A 30 9.44 5.60 -2.28
C LEU A 30 9.63 5.47 -0.77
N PRO A 31 8.82 6.09 0.10
CA PRO A 31 8.99 5.94 1.54
C PRO A 31 8.86 4.48 2.01
N VAL A 32 7.93 3.73 1.40
CA VAL A 32 7.74 2.30 1.70
C VAL A 32 8.93 1.49 1.23
N VAL A 33 9.41 1.76 0.00
CA VAL A 33 10.58 1.09 -0.57
C VAL A 33 11.84 1.37 0.26
N ALA A 34 12.03 2.61 0.72
CA ALA A 34 13.17 2.99 1.55
C ALA A 34 13.17 2.24 2.89
N VAL A 35 12.04 2.23 3.60
CA VAL A 35 11.90 1.48 4.87
C VAL A 35 12.12 -0.02 4.63
N PHE A 36 11.54 -0.58 3.58
CA PHE A 36 11.73 -1.99 3.24
C PHE A 36 13.21 -2.31 2.96
N GLY A 37 13.90 -1.47 2.19
CA GLY A 37 15.32 -1.65 1.89
C GLY A 37 16.21 -1.59 3.14
N VAL A 38 15.93 -0.67 4.06
CA VAL A 38 16.67 -0.56 5.34
C VAL A 38 16.45 -1.82 6.20
N VAL A 39 15.21 -2.26 6.33
CA VAL A 39 14.87 -3.46 7.12
C VAL A 39 15.50 -4.70 6.49
N TRP A 40 15.43 -4.82 5.16
CA TRP A 40 16.05 -5.94 4.44
C TRP A 40 17.56 -5.97 4.65
N TRP A 41 18.24 -4.82 4.55
CA TRP A 41 19.67 -4.73 4.81
C TRP A 41 20.03 -5.22 6.22
N LEU A 42 19.26 -4.82 7.24
CA LEU A 42 19.59 -5.07 8.64
C LEU A 42 19.16 -6.46 9.16
N LEU A 43 18.01 -6.95 8.71
CA LEU A 43 17.36 -8.14 9.27
C LEU A 43 17.22 -9.28 8.24
N GLY A 44 17.54 -9.03 6.97
CA GLY A 44 17.38 -9.99 5.89
C GLY A 44 15.99 -9.95 5.24
N PHE A 45 15.82 -10.77 4.20
CA PHE A 45 14.66 -10.70 3.30
C PHE A 45 13.35 -11.10 4.00
N PHE A 46 13.35 -12.20 4.75
CA PHE A 46 12.14 -12.74 5.38
C PHE A 46 11.53 -11.78 6.41
N PRO A 47 12.29 -11.16 7.33
CA PRO A 47 11.74 -10.17 8.24
C PRO A 47 11.21 -8.92 7.54
N ALA A 48 11.88 -8.45 6.48
CA ALA A 48 11.42 -7.31 5.70
C ALA A 48 10.08 -7.61 5.00
N LEU A 49 9.95 -8.80 4.41
CA LEU A 49 8.70 -9.23 3.78
C LEU A 49 7.57 -9.37 4.81
N LEU A 50 7.86 -9.97 5.97
CA LEU A 50 6.87 -10.10 7.05
C LEU A 50 6.38 -8.72 7.52
N LEU A 51 7.29 -7.77 7.72
CA LEU A 51 6.95 -6.40 8.09
C LEU A 51 6.06 -5.75 7.03
N LEU A 52 6.40 -5.89 5.74
CA LEU A 52 5.61 -5.32 4.65
C LEU A 52 4.18 -5.88 4.65
N LEU A 53 4.01 -7.19 4.85
CA LEU A 53 2.70 -7.84 4.91
C LEU A 53 1.89 -7.43 6.13
N VAL A 54 2.53 -7.35 7.31
CA VAL A 54 1.85 -6.95 8.55
C VAL A 54 1.41 -5.49 8.45
N VAL A 55 2.31 -4.58 8.07
CA VAL A 55 1.99 -3.15 7.95
C VAL A 55 0.96 -2.92 6.85
N GLY A 56 1.13 -3.55 5.67
CA GLY A 56 0.15 -3.47 4.59
C GLY A 56 -1.22 -3.99 5.00
N GLY A 57 -1.28 -5.13 5.68
CA GLY A 57 -2.50 -5.70 6.22
C GLY A 57 -3.18 -4.80 7.26
N VAL A 58 -2.41 -4.21 8.18
CA VAL A 58 -2.92 -3.28 9.20
C VAL A 58 -3.47 -2.00 8.56
N VAL A 59 -2.79 -1.43 7.58
CA VAL A 59 -3.26 -0.22 6.87
C VAL A 59 -4.58 -0.50 6.16
N VAL A 60 -4.69 -1.64 5.45
CA VAL A 60 -5.93 -2.06 4.78
C VAL A 60 -7.05 -2.29 5.79
N TRP A 61 -6.75 -2.99 6.88
CA TRP A 61 -7.74 -3.29 7.92
C TRP A 61 -8.23 -2.02 8.62
N LYS A 62 -7.32 -1.12 9.00
CA LYS A 62 -7.68 0.17 9.59
C LYS A 62 -8.51 0.99 8.62
N GLY A 63 -8.11 1.09 7.34
CA GLY A 63 -8.88 1.78 6.30
C GLY A 63 -10.32 1.27 6.16
N LYS A 64 -10.53 -0.04 6.35
CA LYS A 64 -11.87 -0.67 6.37
C LYS A 64 -12.69 -0.34 7.63
N LEU A 65 -12.06 0.05 8.73
CA LEU A 65 -12.73 0.36 9.99
C LEU A 65 -13.13 1.84 10.13
N ILE A 66 -12.45 2.75 9.41
CA ILE A 66 -12.71 4.20 9.48
C ILE A 66 -13.53 4.73 8.29
N GLY A 67 -13.78 3.90 7.27
CA GLY A 67 -14.63 4.20 6.11
C GLY A 67 -15.95 3.46 6.16
#